data_AF-A0AAV1XLJ1-F1
#
_entry.id   AF-A0AAV1XLJ1-F1
#
_cell.length_a   1.000
_cell.length_b   1.000
_cell.length_c   1.000
_cell.angle_alpha   90.00
_cell.angle_beta   90.00
_cell.angle_gamma   90.00
#
_symmetry.space_group_name_H-M   'P 1'
#
loop_
_entity.id
_entity.type
_entity.pdbx_description
1 polymer ?
#
loop_
_entity_poly.entity_id
_entity_poly.type
_entity_poly.pdbx_seq_one_letter_code
_entity_poly.pdbx_strand_id
1 'polypeptide(L)'
;MVVLKPTSPLSLSSSSSSIHTTSSSSSLLFLHHHVSSTTSKAVPPCRLTIRGYMDNSKSFGSFANKVIGSLPVVGLIARILSDEGGVGNDMIDFAEFRRRVGKKCTINDSRAFYEFKDRRGKPGEPLYVLLCCWLAATGAGLLKTEEILEGVARLRISDDIEFEEQTFIAMMNEAREKRAKLKTAPPTIPMEIRVEKALDAIYVCCFEKNLIEEEDERLLVTMLSAVFPSVQQQEMERMVKEKGVKIAAGVRDYVAEAKPLSKEAVELQMKDLQFLKQNSET
;
A
#
# COMPACT_ATOMS: atom_id res chain seq x y z
N MET A 1 36.45 -59.41 13.74
CA MET A 1 37.07 -59.08 12.43
C MET A 1 36.18 -59.66 11.34
N VAL A 2 35.29 -58.85 10.77
CA VAL A 2 34.26 -59.19 9.76
C VAL A 2 34.10 -57.88 8.93
N VAL A 3 34.37 -57.75 7.63
CA VAL A 3 33.78 -58.41 6.42
C VAL A 3 32.33 -57.89 6.24
N LEU A 4 31.93 -57.10 5.23
CA LEU A 4 32.29 -57.01 3.79
C LEU A 4 32.48 -55.56 3.23
N LYS A 5 32.78 -55.50 1.92
CA LYS A 5 32.85 -54.36 0.96
C LYS A 5 31.78 -54.61 -0.16
N PRO A 6 31.59 -53.80 -1.23
CA PRO A 6 31.20 -52.38 -1.36
C PRO A 6 30.04 -52.18 -2.41
N THR A 7 30.02 -51.01 -3.08
CA THR A 7 29.55 -50.70 -4.47
C THR A 7 28.07 -50.49 -4.82
N SER A 8 27.80 -49.31 -5.40
CA SER A 8 26.74 -48.96 -6.38
C SER A 8 27.14 -49.46 -7.81
N PRO A 9 26.34 -49.34 -8.94
CA PRO A 9 25.59 -48.14 -9.38
C PRO A 9 24.31 -48.32 -10.27
N LEU A 10 23.70 -47.18 -10.65
CA LEU A 10 22.98 -46.81 -11.89
C LEU A 10 22.22 -47.83 -12.79
N SER A 11 20.91 -47.59 -12.99
CA SER A 11 20.16 -47.52 -14.29
C SER A 11 18.67 -47.19 -14.00
N LEU A 12 17.85 -46.43 -14.74
CA LEU A 12 17.87 -45.75 -16.06
C LEU A 12 17.19 -46.49 -17.23
N SER A 13 15.87 -46.27 -17.39
CA SER A 13 15.07 -46.30 -18.64
C SER A 13 13.58 -46.04 -18.35
N SER A 14 12.67 -45.56 -19.21
CA SER A 14 12.65 -44.72 -20.43
C SER A 14 11.44 -45.12 -21.29
N SER A 15 11.01 -44.25 -22.22
CA SER A 15 9.89 -44.46 -23.19
C SER A 15 8.48 -44.30 -22.56
N SER A 16 7.39 -43.98 -23.25
CA SER A 16 7.15 -43.39 -24.59
C SER A 16 5.63 -43.12 -24.77
N SER A 17 5.10 -42.36 -25.74
CA SER A 17 5.57 -41.21 -26.53
C SER A 17 4.47 -40.81 -27.54
N SER A 18 4.26 -39.52 -27.84
CA SER A 18 3.58 -39.12 -29.08
C SER A 18 4.01 -37.74 -29.57
N ILE A 19 4.06 -37.58 -30.90
CA ILE A 19 4.50 -36.38 -31.63
C ILE A 19 3.48 -36.15 -32.76
N HIS A 20 3.05 -34.92 -32.98
CA HIS A 20 2.62 -34.49 -34.32
C HIS A 20 3.21 -33.13 -34.67
N THR A 21 3.97 -33.12 -35.76
CA THR A 21 4.60 -31.95 -36.38
C THR A 21 3.75 -31.41 -37.53
N THR A 22 3.91 -30.11 -37.83
CA THR A 22 3.70 -29.36 -39.10
C THR A 22 3.25 -27.92 -38.77
N SER A 23 3.45 -26.87 -39.57
CA SER A 23 4.43 -26.53 -40.62
C SER A 23 4.24 -25.02 -40.88
N SER A 24 5.25 -24.17 -40.73
CA SER A 24 6.07 -23.56 -41.82
C SER A 24 5.35 -22.59 -42.78
N SER A 25 6.10 -21.53 -43.15
CA SER A 25 5.78 -20.48 -44.15
C SER A 25 4.65 -19.50 -43.80
N SER A 26 4.81 -18.17 -43.83
CA SER A 26 5.54 -17.22 -44.73
C SER A 26 4.75 -16.76 -45.95
N SER A 27 4.31 -15.50 -45.92
CA SER A 27 4.16 -14.65 -47.11
C SER A 27 4.00 -13.17 -46.73
N LEU A 28 5.04 -12.37 -46.95
CA LEU A 28 4.86 -10.99 -47.42
C LEU A 28 4.46 -11.03 -48.92
N LEU A 29 4.15 -9.85 -49.48
CA LEU A 29 4.09 -9.50 -50.91
C LEU A 29 2.70 -9.32 -51.57
N PHE A 30 2.45 -8.06 -51.96
CA PHE A 30 1.83 -7.56 -53.20
C PHE A 30 0.42 -7.98 -53.68
N LEU A 31 -0.47 -6.99 -53.67
CA LEU A 31 -1.46 -6.62 -54.71
C LEU A 31 -1.92 -5.18 -54.37
N HIS A 32 -1.50 -4.07 -54.97
CA HIS A 32 -1.13 -3.67 -56.34
C HIS A 32 -2.30 -3.18 -57.24
N HIS A 33 -2.56 -1.87 -57.13
CA HIS A 33 -3.21 -0.93 -58.06
C HIS A 33 -4.23 -1.39 -59.12
N HIS A 34 -5.43 -0.78 -59.01
CA HIS A 34 -6.17 -0.08 -60.08
C HIS A 34 -6.88 1.13 -59.41
N VAL A 35 -6.95 2.39 -59.87
CA VAL A 35 -6.91 3.03 -61.22
C VAL A 35 -8.15 2.68 -62.05
N SER A 36 -9.09 3.59 -62.36
CA SER A 36 -9.25 5.05 -62.14
C SER A 36 -10.71 5.45 -62.50
N SER A 37 -11.30 6.65 -62.30
CA SER A 37 -11.01 7.96 -61.68
C SER A 37 -12.35 8.75 -61.64
N THR A 38 -12.57 10.02 -61.24
CA THR A 38 -11.73 11.21 -60.92
C THR A 38 -12.10 11.75 -59.51
N THR A 39 -12.35 13.02 -59.12
CA THR A 39 -12.61 14.34 -59.76
C THR A 39 -11.60 15.41 -59.29
N SER A 40 -11.83 16.70 -59.59
CA SER A 40 -10.88 17.81 -59.34
C SER A 40 -11.43 18.95 -58.48
N LYS A 41 -10.58 19.56 -57.62
CA LYS A 41 -10.37 21.03 -57.56
C LYS A 41 -9.19 21.47 -56.67
N ALA A 42 -8.23 22.15 -57.31
CA ALA A 42 -7.27 23.17 -56.85
C ALA A 42 -6.55 23.08 -55.48
N VAL A 43 -5.20 23.18 -55.53
CA VAL A 43 -4.30 23.52 -54.41
C VAL A 43 -3.25 24.53 -54.88
N PRO A 44 -3.01 25.65 -54.18
CA PRO A 44 -1.78 26.46 -54.26
C PRO A 44 -0.83 26.18 -53.07
N PRO A 45 0.46 26.58 -53.15
CA PRO A 45 1.54 25.59 -53.03
C PRO A 45 2.13 25.38 -51.63
N CYS A 46 2.82 24.24 -51.51
CA CYS A 46 3.54 23.82 -50.31
C CYS A 46 4.79 24.67 -50.04
N ARG A 47 5.08 24.95 -48.75
CA ARG A 47 6.42 25.33 -48.27
C ARG A 47 6.90 24.34 -47.23
N LEU A 48 7.66 23.33 -47.66
CA LEU A 48 8.37 22.42 -46.77
C LEU A 48 9.62 23.11 -46.22
N THR A 49 9.56 23.65 -45.00
CA THR A 49 10.76 24.02 -44.23
C THR A 49 11.15 22.89 -43.30
N ILE A 50 11.96 21.96 -43.81
CA ILE A 50 12.72 21.03 -42.96
C ILE A 50 13.74 21.87 -42.18
N ARG A 51 13.67 21.88 -40.85
CA ARG A 51 14.74 22.35 -39.96
C ARG A 51 15.03 21.26 -38.94
N GLY A 52 16.32 21.04 -38.68
CA GLY A 52 16.81 19.82 -38.04
C GLY A 52 16.57 19.72 -36.54
N TYR A 53 16.76 18.50 -36.03
CA TYR A 53 17.05 18.26 -34.62
C TYR A 53 18.31 19.05 -34.20
N MET A 54 18.35 19.50 -32.94
CA MET A 54 19.43 20.30 -32.33
C MET A 54 19.63 21.73 -32.89
N ASP A 55 18.81 22.67 -32.41
CA ASP A 55 19.15 24.09 -32.33
C ASP A 55 19.07 24.52 -30.86
N ASN A 56 20.21 24.56 -30.17
CA ASN A 56 20.27 24.57 -28.70
C ASN A 56 20.63 25.97 -28.16
N SER A 57 19.69 26.92 -28.27
CA SER A 57 19.87 28.30 -27.78
C SER A 57 19.43 28.46 -26.31
N LYS A 58 20.38 28.60 -25.39
CA LYS A 58 20.11 28.89 -23.97
C LYS A 58 19.40 30.24 -23.82
N SER A 59 18.20 30.25 -23.23
CA SER A 59 17.48 31.49 -22.86
C SER A 59 16.76 31.34 -21.52
N PHE A 60 17.52 31.36 -20.42
CA PHE A 60 16.97 31.53 -19.07
C PHE A 60 16.42 32.97 -18.93
N GLY A 61 15.12 33.17 -19.19
CA GLY A 61 14.58 34.53 -19.25
C GLY A 61 13.07 34.69 -19.46
N SER A 62 12.22 33.78 -18.98
CA SER A 62 10.75 33.99 -18.98
C SER A 62 9.97 33.13 -17.97
N PHE A 63 10.48 32.97 -16.73
CA PHE A 63 9.72 32.31 -15.65
C PHE A 63 8.76 33.29 -14.96
N ALA A 64 7.71 33.69 -15.68
CA ALA A 64 6.57 34.43 -15.15
C ALA A 64 5.28 33.98 -15.85
N ASN A 65 4.18 33.86 -15.08
CA ASN A 65 2.81 33.71 -15.56
C ASN A 65 2.51 32.55 -16.55
N LYS A 66 2.85 31.32 -16.15
CA LYS A 66 2.12 30.10 -16.57
C LYS A 66 1.59 29.31 -15.37
N VAL A 67 0.73 29.97 -14.57
CA VAL A 67 -0.03 29.36 -13.47
C VAL A 67 -1.53 29.57 -13.68
N ILE A 68 -2.02 29.23 -14.88
CA ILE A 68 -3.42 28.96 -15.22
C ILE A 68 -3.39 27.84 -16.26
N GLY A 69 -4.21 26.79 -16.09
CA GLY A 69 -4.49 25.78 -17.13
C GLY A 69 -4.04 24.34 -16.86
N SER A 70 -3.25 24.06 -15.82
CA SER A 70 -2.86 22.70 -15.44
C SER A 70 -2.96 22.45 -13.94
N LEU A 71 -3.40 21.24 -13.57
CA LEU A 71 -3.54 20.62 -12.23
C LEU A 71 -4.98 20.50 -11.67
N PRO A 72 -5.84 19.64 -12.26
CA PRO A 72 -6.92 18.98 -11.52
C PRO A 72 -6.38 17.90 -10.56
N VAL A 73 -5.21 18.16 -9.93
CA VAL A 73 -4.48 17.24 -9.05
C VAL A 73 -4.64 17.69 -7.60
N VAL A 74 -4.52 19.00 -7.32
CA VAL A 74 -4.83 19.56 -5.99
C VAL A 74 -6.28 19.24 -5.59
N GLY A 75 -7.24 19.42 -6.51
CA GLY A 75 -8.64 19.04 -6.31
C GLY A 75 -8.91 17.53 -6.25
N LEU A 76 -7.97 16.69 -6.68
CA LEU A 76 -8.05 15.23 -6.54
C LEU A 76 -7.41 14.72 -5.24
N ILE A 77 -6.38 15.43 -4.75
CA ILE A 77 -5.76 15.19 -3.43
C ILE A 77 -6.72 15.65 -2.33
N ALA A 78 -7.35 16.82 -2.48
CA ALA A 78 -8.45 17.26 -1.61
C ALA A 78 -9.58 16.22 -1.55
N ARG A 79 -10.03 15.66 -2.69
CA ARG A 79 -11.04 14.58 -2.70
C ARG A 79 -10.60 13.23 -2.10
N ILE A 80 -9.35 13.09 -1.67
CA ILE A 80 -8.86 11.89 -0.96
C ILE A 80 -8.60 12.19 0.53
N LEU A 81 -8.45 13.47 0.91
CA LEU A 81 -7.88 13.87 2.22
C LEU A 81 -8.59 15.06 2.89
N SER A 82 -9.63 15.65 2.28
CA SER A 82 -10.59 16.53 2.96
C SER A 82 -11.55 15.70 3.81
N ASP A 83 -12.03 16.26 4.92
CA ASP A 83 -12.91 15.60 5.90
C ASP A 83 -14.35 15.30 5.38
N GLU A 84 -14.59 15.55 4.08
CA GLU A 84 -15.81 15.27 3.29
C GLU A 84 -15.48 14.35 2.09
N GLY A 85 -14.68 13.31 2.32
CA GLY A 85 -14.12 12.41 1.30
C GLY A 85 -15.06 11.27 0.82
N GLY A 86 -16.25 11.57 0.32
CA GLY A 86 -17.19 10.52 -0.12
C GLY A 86 -18.32 11.03 -1.01
N VAL A 87 -19.12 10.12 -1.60
CA VAL A 87 -20.32 10.49 -2.37
C VAL A 87 -21.47 10.79 -1.41
N GLY A 88 -21.41 11.94 -0.75
CA GLY A 88 -22.41 12.39 0.22
C GLY A 88 -21.89 12.64 1.64
N ASN A 89 -20.67 13.17 1.79
CA ASN A 89 -19.99 13.44 3.07
C ASN A 89 -19.64 12.21 3.93
N ASP A 90 -19.83 11.00 3.41
CA ASP A 90 -19.30 9.78 4.03
C ASP A 90 -17.77 9.71 4.00
N MET A 91 -17.22 8.86 4.86
CA MET A 91 -15.80 8.60 4.99
C MET A 91 -15.35 7.60 3.91
N ILE A 92 -14.11 7.73 3.44
CA ILE A 92 -13.49 6.74 2.55
C ILE A 92 -13.43 5.37 3.26
N ASP A 93 -14.17 4.38 2.76
CA ASP A 93 -14.04 2.98 3.20
C ASP A 93 -12.71 2.36 2.74
N PHE A 94 -12.30 1.24 3.35
CA PHE A 94 -10.99 0.65 3.06
C PHE A 94 -10.91 0.01 1.67
N ALA A 95 -12.04 -0.45 1.09
CA ALA A 95 -12.07 -0.99 -0.26
C ALA A 95 -11.86 0.11 -1.32
N GLU A 96 -12.50 1.28 -1.14
CA GLU A 96 -12.31 2.45 -2.01
C GLU A 96 -10.92 3.08 -1.81
N PHE A 97 -10.38 3.10 -0.59
CA PHE A 97 -8.99 3.48 -0.33
C PHE A 97 -8.01 2.59 -1.11
N ARG A 98 -8.10 1.26 -0.93
CA ARG A 98 -7.28 0.28 -1.66
C ARG A 98 -7.40 0.46 -3.17
N ARG A 99 -8.63 0.67 -3.69
CA ARG A 99 -8.88 0.90 -5.11
C ARG A 99 -8.26 2.21 -5.62
N ARG A 100 -8.25 3.28 -4.82
CA ARG A 100 -7.63 4.57 -5.16
C ARG A 100 -6.10 4.49 -5.16
N VAL A 101 -5.51 3.82 -4.18
CA VAL A 101 -4.05 3.58 -4.12
C VAL A 101 -3.62 2.68 -5.28
N GLY A 102 -4.24 1.50 -5.45
CA GLY A 102 -3.90 0.56 -6.53
C GLY A 102 -4.09 1.11 -7.94
N LYS A 103 -4.95 2.12 -8.14
CA LYS A 103 -5.08 2.84 -9.42
C LYS A 103 -3.95 3.85 -9.68
N LYS A 104 -3.22 4.27 -8.64
CA LYS A 104 -2.11 5.23 -8.71
C LYS A 104 -0.73 4.58 -8.68
N CYS A 105 -0.58 3.44 -8.01
CA CYS A 105 0.68 2.71 -7.92
C CYS A 105 1.25 2.38 -9.31
N THR A 106 2.53 2.66 -9.49
CA THR A 106 3.35 2.12 -10.57
C THR A 106 3.72 0.67 -10.29
N ILE A 107 4.31 0.00 -11.29
CA ILE A 107 4.83 -1.38 -11.16
C ILE A 107 5.89 -1.48 -10.06
N ASN A 108 6.68 -0.42 -9.83
CA ASN A 108 7.70 -0.40 -8.79
C ASN A 108 7.06 -0.26 -7.40
N ASP A 109 6.05 0.60 -7.27
CA ASP A 109 5.33 0.81 -6.01
C ASP A 109 4.62 -0.48 -5.58
N SER A 110 3.90 -1.11 -6.52
CA SER A 110 3.28 -2.42 -6.29
C SER A 110 4.31 -3.50 -5.94
N ARG A 111 5.50 -3.48 -6.56
CA ARG A 111 6.57 -4.43 -6.22
C ARG A 111 7.06 -4.24 -4.78
N ALA A 112 7.24 -3.00 -4.32
CA ALA A 112 7.71 -2.72 -2.96
C ALA A 112 6.80 -3.33 -1.89
N PHE A 113 5.48 -3.34 -2.08
CA PHE A 113 4.55 -4.03 -1.18
C PHE A 113 4.77 -5.57 -1.13
N TYR A 114 5.17 -6.21 -2.23
CA TYR A 114 5.46 -7.65 -2.25
C TYR A 114 6.87 -7.97 -1.74
N GLU A 115 7.89 -7.18 -2.09
CA GLU A 115 9.24 -7.30 -1.53
C GLU A 115 9.25 -7.08 -0.01
N PHE A 116 8.39 -6.19 0.50
CA PHE A 116 8.17 -6.00 1.93
C PHE A 116 7.49 -7.22 2.58
N LYS A 117 6.49 -7.82 1.94
CA LYS A 117 5.89 -9.10 2.38
C LYS A 117 6.93 -10.22 2.40
N ASP A 118 7.78 -10.34 1.39
CA ASP A 118 8.79 -11.40 1.30
C ASP A 118 9.86 -11.26 2.41
N ARG A 119 10.17 -10.03 2.85
CA ARG A 119 11.04 -9.76 4.00
C ARG A 119 10.38 -9.95 5.36
N ARG A 120 9.13 -9.50 5.52
CA ARG A 120 8.43 -9.41 6.83
C ARG A 120 7.36 -10.48 7.04
N GLY A 121 7.22 -11.41 6.09
CA GLY A 121 6.28 -12.52 6.14
C GLY A 121 4.83 -12.05 6.13
N LYS A 122 3.95 -12.83 6.77
CA LYS A 122 2.51 -12.55 6.86
C LYS A 122 2.17 -11.17 7.47
N PRO A 123 2.84 -10.70 8.56
CA PRO A 123 2.64 -9.33 9.04
C PRO A 123 2.97 -8.23 8.01
N GLY A 124 3.80 -8.52 7.01
CA GLY A 124 4.12 -7.62 5.90
C GLY A 124 3.16 -7.68 4.71
N GLU A 125 2.03 -8.39 4.80
CA GLU A 125 1.02 -8.47 3.73
C GLU A 125 0.59 -7.06 3.25
N PRO A 126 0.45 -6.82 1.92
CA PRO A 126 0.07 -5.51 1.39
C PRO A 126 -1.23 -4.95 1.99
N LEU A 127 -2.18 -5.82 2.34
CA LEU A 127 -3.44 -5.43 2.98
C LEU A 127 -3.24 -4.87 4.39
N TYR A 128 -2.33 -5.41 5.20
CA TYR A 128 -2.05 -4.91 6.55
C TYR A 128 -1.40 -3.52 6.48
N VAL A 129 -0.40 -3.35 5.59
CA VAL A 129 0.27 -2.07 5.37
C VAL A 129 -0.73 -1.02 4.87
N LEU A 130 -1.60 -1.39 3.92
CA LEU A 130 -2.64 -0.49 3.42
C LEU A 130 -3.70 -0.15 4.49
N LEU A 131 -4.05 -1.05 5.41
CA LEU A 131 -4.96 -0.73 6.52
C LEU A 131 -4.31 0.27 7.49
N CYS A 132 -3.06 0.04 7.89
CA CYS A 132 -2.30 0.98 8.72
C CYS A 132 -2.24 2.38 8.09
N CYS A 133 -1.98 2.44 6.78
CA CYS A 133 -2.02 3.66 5.99
C CYS A 133 -3.43 4.31 5.94
N TRP A 134 -4.48 3.52 5.76
CA TRP A 134 -5.87 4.01 5.73
C TRP A 134 -6.27 4.62 7.08
N LEU A 135 -6.01 3.92 8.18
CA LEU A 135 -6.29 4.39 9.55
C LEU A 135 -5.57 5.70 9.89
N ALA A 136 -4.35 5.88 9.37
CA ALA A 136 -3.62 7.13 9.52
C ALA A 136 -4.10 8.22 8.54
N ALA A 137 -4.60 7.86 7.35
CA ALA A 137 -5.17 8.81 6.40
C ALA A 137 -6.54 9.36 6.85
N THR A 138 -7.46 8.49 7.30
CA THR A 138 -8.85 8.84 7.66
C THR A 138 -9.06 8.98 9.17
N GLY A 139 -8.50 8.07 9.96
CA GLY A 139 -8.68 8.00 11.41
C GLY A 139 -7.81 8.95 12.23
N ALA A 140 -6.72 9.49 11.65
CA ALA A 140 -5.90 10.49 12.33
C ALA A 140 -6.75 11.73 12.69
N GLY A 141 -6.85 11.99 13.99
CA GLY A 141 -7.66 13.08 14.55
C GLY A 141 -9.11 12.68 14.83
N LEU A 142 -9.63 11.59 14.28
CA LEU A 142 -10.87 10.99 14.76
C LEU A 142 -10.62 10.11 15.99
N LEU A 143 -9.66 9.19 15.87
CA LEU A 143 -9.21 8.24 16.90
C LEU A 143 -7.98 8.78 17.65
N LYS A 144 -7.69 8.20 18.83
CA LYS A 144 -6.41 8.39 19.51
C LYS A 144 -5.30 7.54 18.86
N THR A 145 -4.03 7.86 19.12
CA THR A 145 -2.90 7.05 18.64
C THR A 145 -2.95 5.65 19.23
N GLU A 146 -3.25 5.56 20.53
CA GLU A 146 -3.26 4.32 21.30
C GLU A 146 -4.33 3.35 20.77
N GLU A 147 -5.50 3.87 20.39
CA GLU A 147 -6.61 3.09 19.81
C GLU A 147 -6.25 2.51 18.43
N ILE A 148 -5.51 3.26 17.61
CA ILE A 148 -4.98 2.77 16.32
C ILE A 148 -3.92 1.69 16.57
N LEU A 149 -2.97 1.94 17.48
CA LEU A 149 -1.86 1.01 17.73
C LEU A 149 -2.31 -0.28 18.44
N GLU A 150 -3.30 -0.23 19.33
CA GLU A 150 -3.92 -1.42 19.93
C GLU A 150 -4.64 -2.28 18.87
N GLY A 151 -5.40 -1.66 17.95
CA GLY A 151 -6.12 -2.39 16.91
C GLY A 151 -5.19 -3.03 15.86
N VAL A 152 -4.15 -2.34 15.38
CA VAL A 152 -3.19 -2.95 14.44
C VAL A 152 -2.24 -3.96 15.10
N ALA A 153 -2.01 -3.84 16.41
CA ALA A 153 -1.35 -4.90 17.20
C ALA A 153 -2.24 -6.14 17.30
N ARG A 154 -3.56 -5.96 17.46
CA ARG A 154 -4.56 -7.05 17.50
C ARG A 154 -4.71 -7.71 16.13
N LEU A 155 -4.79 -6.94 15.03
CA LEU A 155 -4.81 -7.45 13.65
C LEU A 155 -3.70 -8.48 13.37
N ARG A 156 -2.48 -8.17 13.82
CA ARG A 156 -1.30 -9.05 13.65
C ARG A 156 -1.49 -10.44 14.29
N ILE A 157 -2.34 -10.53 15.30
CA ILE A 157 -2.61 -11.75 16.08
C ILE A 157 -3.90 -12.42 15.60
N SER A 158 -4.94 -11.66 15.28
CA SER A 158 -6.25 -12.19 14.86
C SER A 158 -6.29 -12.65 13.41
N ASP A 159 -5.50 -12.04 12.52
CA ASP A 159 -5.59 -12.18 11.05
C ASP A 159 -6.92 -11.72 10.43
N ASP A 160 -7.83 -11.19 11.25
CA ASP A 160 -9.18 -10.80 10.82
C ASP A 160 -9.23 -9.31 10.46
N ILE A 161 -8.88 -9.02 9.21
CA ILE A 161 -8.90 -7.65 8.67
C ILE A 161 -10.33 -7.10 8.53
N GLU A 162 -11.34 -7.96 8.38
CA GLU A 162 -12.73 -7.55 8.20
C GLU A 162 -13.33 -7.10 9.55
N PHE A 163 -13.09 -7.86 10.62
CA PHE A 163 -13.45 -7.49 11.98
C PHE A 163 -12.77 -6.19 12.44
N GLU A 164 -11.46 -6.02 12.16
CA GLU A 164 -10.76 -4.79 12.50
C GLU A 164 -11.25 -3.60 11.65
N GLU A 165 -11.49 -3.76 10.35
CA GLU A 165 -12.11 -2.71 9.51
C GLU A 165 -13.45 -2.24 10.10
N GLN A 166 -14.36 -3.16 10.42
CA GLN A 166 -15.66 -2.81 11.02
C GLN A 166 -15.50 -2.14 12.40
N THR A 167 -14.58 -2.62 13.23
CA THR A 167 -14.28 -2.03 14.55
C THR A 167 -13.78 -0.60 14.42
N PHE A 168 -12.87 -0.34 13.47
CA PHE A 168 -12.34 0.99 13.20
C PHE A 168 -13.39 1.93 12.57
N ILE A 169 -14.23 1.43 11.65
CA ILE A 169 -15.37 2.22 11.11
C ILE A 169 -16.32 2.63 12.24
N ALA A 170 -16.68 1.72 13.14
CA ALA A 170 -17.56 2.01 14.26
C ALA A 170 -16.98 3.10 15.18
N MET A 171 -15.71 2.99 15.58
CA MET A 171 -15.04 4.01 16.42
C MET A 171 -14.92 5.37 15.71
N MET A 172 -14.59 5.39 14.42
CA MET A 172 -14.51 6.63 13.65
C MET A 172 -15.87 7.31 13.48
N ASN A 173 -16.94 6.54 13.24
CA ASN A 173 -18.29 7.06 13.16
C ASN A 173 -18.77 7.61 14.51
N GLU A 174 -18.52 6.91 15.62
CA GLU A 174 -18.84 7.41 16.96
C GLU A 174 -18.08 8.71 17.29
N ALA A 175 -16.81 8.82 16.87
CA ALA A 175 -16.00 10.02 17.00
C ALA A 175 -16.46 11.19 16.11
N ARG A 176 -17.03 10.92 14.91
CA ARG A 176 -17.70 11.93 14.07
C ARG A 176 -19.02 12.38 14.68
N GLU A 177 -19.85 11.46 15.17
CA GLU A 177 -21.10 11.78 15.86
C GLU A 177 -20.88 12.66 17.09
N LYS A 178 -19.91 12.30 17.94
CA LYS A 178 -19.53 13.10 19.13
C LYS A 178 -19.16 14.53 18.75
N ARG A 179 -18.40 14.73 17.66
CA ARG A 179 -18.06 16.07 17.14
C ARG A 179 -19.27 16.81 16.58
N ALA A 180 -20.13 16.15 15.80
CA ALA A 180 -21.35 16.74 15.26
C ALA A 180 -22.30 17.23 16.37
N LYS A 181 -22.47 16.42 17.43
CA LYS A 181 -23.25 16.75 18.64
C LYS A 181 -22.67 17.97 19.38
N LEU A 182 -21.34 18.11 19.41
CA LEU A 182 -20.62 19.25 20.01
C LEU A 182 -20.45 20.47 19.08
N LYS A 183 -20.79 20.33 17.79
CA LYS A 183 -20.52 21.31 16.72
C LYS A 183 -19.03 21.70 16.56
N THR A 184 -18.13 20.81 16.97
CA THR A 184 -16.67 21.03 16.85
C THR A 184 -16.21 20.71 15.43
N ALA A 185 -15.46 21.63 14.81
CA ALA A 185 -14.83 21.37 13.51
C ALA A 185 -13.86 20.18 13.55
N PRO A 186 -13.67 19.44 12.43
CA PRO A 186 -12.62 18.44 12.32
C PRO A 186 -11.23 19.04 12.57
N PRO A 187 -10.32 18.32 13.25
CA PRO A 187 -8.95 18.78 13.43
C PRO A 187 -8.16 18.66 12.12
N THR A 188 -7.75 19.79 11.55
CA THR A 188 -6.93 19.82 10.33
C THR A 188 -5.50 19.33 10.61
N ILE A 189 -5.30 18.00 10.55
CA ILE A 189 -3.99 17.37 10.77
C ILE A 189 -3.16 17.36 9.47
N PRO A 190 -1.92 17.93 9.48
CA PRO A 190 -1.00 17.90 8.34
C PRO A 190 -0.67 16.49 7.84
N MET A 191 -0.28 16.36 6.57
CA MET A 191 -0.10 15.05 5.96
C MET A 191 1.13 14.30 6.48
N GLU A 192 2.13 15.06 6.89
CA GLU A 192 3.38 14.62 7.50
C GLU A 192 3.07 13.84 8.80
N ILE A 193 2.21 14.39 9.65
CA ILE A 193 1.72 13.74 10.89
C ILE A 193 0.91 12.48 10.55
N ARG A 194 0.17 12.44 9.44
CA ARG A 194 -0.53 11.23 8.98
C ARG A 194 0.47 10.16 8.49
N VAL A 195 1.57 10.54 7.84
CA VAL A 195 2.65 9.61 7.49
C VAL A 195 3.38 9.08 8.73
N GLU A 196 3.66 9.93 9.73
CA GLU A 196 4.21 9.49 11.02
C GLU A 196 3.29 8.44 11.70
N LYS A 197 1.97 8.68 11.74
CA LYS A 197 1.01 7.72 12.30
C LYS A 197 0.88 6.44 11.47
N ALA A 198 1.01 6.51 10.15
CA ALA A 198 1.06 5.32 9.29
C ALA A 198 2.32 4.49 9.61
N LEU A 199 3.46 5.14 9.78
CA LEU A 199 4.73 4.50 10.10
C LEU A 199 4.76 3.91 11.52
N ASP A 200 4.16 4.58 12.51
CA ASP A 200 3.92 4.03 13.85
C ASP A 200 3.10 2.72 13.78
N ALA A 201 1.99 2.75 13.04
CA ALA A 201 1.09 1.62 12.89
C ALA A 201 1.74 0.46 12.12
N ILE A 202 2.43 0.74 11.02
CA ILE A 202 3.21 -0.26 10.25
C ILE A 202 4.32 -0.86 11.11
N TYR A 203 5.00 -0.10 11.97
CA TYR A 203 6.00 -0.66 12.88
C TYR A 203 5.37 -1.67 13.86
N VAL A 204 4.28 -1.29 14.52
CA VAL A 204 3.57 -2.15 15.49
C VAL A 204 2.95 -3.40 14.82
N CYS A 205 2.44 -3.25 13.60
CA CYS A 205 1.78 -4.32 12.85
C CYS A 205 2.77 -5.25 12.13
N CYS A 206 3.87 -4.74 11.56
CA CYS A 206 4.73 -5.50 10.65
C CYS A 206 6.11 -5.87 11.22
N PHE A 207 6.62 -5.15 12.24
CA PHE A 207 7.98 -5.35 12.78
C PHE A 207 8.00 -5.95 14.20
N GLU A 208 6.90 -5.86 14.94
CA GLU A 208 6.75 -6.26 16.35
C GLU A 208 7.70 -5.52 17.33
N LYS A 209 8.96 -5.94 17.38
CA LYS A 209 10.07 -5.44 18.21
C LYS A 209 11.42 -5.51 17.48
N ASN A 210 11.42 -5.91 16.20
CA ASN A 210 12.60 -6.02 15.36
C ASN A 210 13.05 -4.65 14.85
N LEU A 211 14.31 -4.53 14.47
CA LEU A 211 14.83 -3.31 13.85
C LEU A 211 14.26 -3.10 12.43
N ILE A 212 14.24 -1.85 11.99
CA ILE A 212 14.09 -1.48 10.59
C ILE A 212 15.49 -1.57 9.96
N GLU A 213 15.65 -2.35 8.88
CA GLU A 213 16.91 -2.47 8.15
C GLU A 213 16.89 -1.53 6.92
N GLU A 214 18.04 -1.28 6.29
CA GLU A 214 18.13 -0.30 5.18
C GLU A 214 17.22 -0.67 3.98
N GLU A 215 17.08 -1.96 3.68
CA GLU A 215 16.12 -2.47 2.70
C GLU A 215 14.66 -2.15 3.09
N ASP A 216 14.30 -2.24 4.37
CA ASP A 216 12.95 -1.86 4.81
C ASP A 216 12.75 -0.35 4.76
N GLU A 217 13.77 0.47 5.08
CA GLU A 217 13.68 1.93 4.93
C GLU A 217 13.35 2.31 3.47
N ARG A 218 14.07 1.72 2.50
CA ARG A 218 13.84 1.94 1.06
C ARG A 218 12.43 1.50 0.62
N LEU A 219 11.95 0.36 1.11
CA LEU A 219 10.61 -0.16 0.80
C LEU A 219 9.51 0.69 1.44
N LEU A 220 9.67 1.08 2.71
CA LEU A 220 8.74 1.96 3.43
C LEU A 220 8.60 3.32 2.74
N VAL A 221 9.70 3.96 2.36
CA VAL A 221 9.68 5.23 1.59
C VAL A 221 8.90 5.06 0.28
N THR A 222 9.11 3.95 -0.44
CA THR A 222 8.43 3.67 -1.72
C THR A 222 6.92 3.47 -1.51
N MET A 223 6.53 2.59 -0.58
CA MET A 223 5.12 2.30 -0.27
C MET A 223 4.38 3.55 0.23
N LEU A 224 4.98 4.29 1.16
CA LEU A 224 4.38 5.51 1.72
C LEU A 224 4.30 6.63 0.67
N SER A 225 5.25 6.73 -0.28
CA SER A 225 5.21 7.72 -1.36
C SER A 225 4.04 7.50 -2.31
N ALA A 226 3.74 6.23 -2.62
CA ALA A 226 2.61 5.85 -3.47
C ALA A 226 1.25 6.12 -2.80
N VAL A 227 1.17 5.98 -1.47
CA VAL A 227 -0.03 6.22 -0.67
C VAL A 227 -0.25 7.72 -0.38
N PHE A 228 0.81 8.44 -0.01
CA PHE A 228 0.78 9.83 0.45
C PHE A 228 1.53 10.79 -0.50
N PRO A 229 1.20 10.86 -1.81
CA PRO A 229 1.98 11.55 -2.85
C PRO A 229 1.94 13.10 -2.77
N SER A 230 1.42 13.67 -1.68
CA SER A 230 1.51 15.10 -1.37
C SER A 230 2.65 15.43 -0.41
N VAL A 231 3.20 14.44 0.30
CA VAL A 231 4.43 14.60 1.12
C VAL A 231 5.64 14.50 0.21
N GLN A 232 6.65 15.33 0.43
CA GLN A 232 7.86 15.34 -0.38
C GLN A 232 8.73 14.10 -0.10
N GLN A 233 9.34 13.53 -1.14
CA GLN A 233 10.18 12.33 -0.99
C GLN A 233 11.29 12.50 0.07
N GLN A 234 11.97 13.65 0.09
CA GLN A 234 13.01 13.97 1.09
C GLN A 234 12.48 14.04 2.53
N GLU A 235 11.24 14.51 2.71
CA GLU A 235 10.56 14.55 4.02
C GLU A 235 10.27 13.13 4.50
N MET A 236 9.84 12.26 3.57
CA MET A 236 9.53 10.87 3.85
C MET A 236 10.77 10.02 4.13
N GLU A 237 11.84 10.21 3.36
CA GLU A 237 13.17 9.66 3.64
C GLU A 237 13.67 10.07 5.02
N ARG A 238 13.47 11.34 5.44
CA ARG A 238 13.79 11.78 6.80
C ARG A 238 12.94 11.05 7.84
N MET A 239 11.62 11.04 7.71
CA MET A 239 10.71 10.44 8.70
C MET A 239 10.97 8.94 8.91
N VAL A 240 11.14 8.18 7.81
CA VAL A 240 11.41 6.74 7.89
C VAL A 240 12.75 6.48 8.59
N LYS A 241 13.81 7.19 8.19
CA LYS A 241 15.14 7.05 8.79
C LYS A 241 15.21 7.50 10.24
N GLU A 242 14.52 8.59 10.59
CA GLU A 242 14.43 9.07 11.97
C GLU A 242 13.73 8.04 12.87
N LYS A 243 12.69 7.36 12.37
CA LYS A 243 12.04 6.26 13.08
C LYS A 243 12.97 5.05 13.23
N GLY A 244 13.72 4.69 12.17
CA GLY A 244 14.76 3.65 12.21
C GLY A 244 15.80 3.91 13.31
N VAL A 245 16.32 5.15 13.38
CA VAL A 245 17.27 5.57 14.44
C VAL A 245 16.63 5.53 15.83
N LYS A 246 15.38 5.99 16.01
CA LYS A 246 14.66 5.91 17.30
C LYS A 246 14.53 4.47 17.78
N ILE A 247 14.13 3.55 16.91
CA ILE A 247 13.98 2.12 17.20
C ILE A 247 15.33 1.47 17.53
N ALA A 248 16.39 1.78 16.77
CA ALA A 248 17.74 1.30 17.03
C ALA A 248 18.32 1.81 18.37
N ALA A 249 17.95 3.02 18.78
CA ALA A 249 18.25 3.58 20.10
C ALA A 249 17.38 2.98 21.25
N GLY A 250 16.48 2.04 20.94
CA GLY A 250 15.56 1.43 21.90
C GLY A 250 14.36 2.29 22.28
N VAL A 251 14.22 3.49 21.69
CA VAL A 251 13.08 4.39 21.91
C VAL A 251 11.86 3.81 21.17
N ARG A 252 10.95 3.23 21.95
CA ARG A 252 9.65 2.76 21.48
C ARG A 252 8.56 3.63 22.07
N ASP A 253 7.96 4.47 21.23
CA ASP A 253 6.89 5.40 21.61
C ASP A 253 5.61 4.68 22.09
N TYR A 254 5.50 3.38 21.80
CA TYR A 254 4.40 2.52 22.19
C TYR A 254 4.91 1.10 22.49
N VAL A 255 4.36 0.49 23.54
CA VAL A 255 4.54 -0.93 23.87
C VAL A 255 3.15 -1.52 24.09
N ALA A 256 2.70 -2.35 23.17
CA ALA A 256 1.56 -3.25 23.37
C ALA A 256 1.96 -4.37 24.36
N GLU A 257 2.07 -4.03 25.64
CA GLU A 257 1.90 -5.03 26.69
C GLU A 257 0.41 -5.33 26.79
N ALA A 258 0.03 -6.55 26.41
CA ALA A 258 -1.35 -7.00 26.43
C ALA A 258 -1.91 -6.81 27.84
N LYS A 259 -2.87 -5.88 27.97
CA LYS A 259 -3.41 -5.45 29.26
C LYS A 259 -3.85 -6.67 30.06
N PRO A 260 -3.25 -6.96 31.22
CA PRO A 260 -3.59 -8.15 31.98
C PRO A 260 -5.07 -8.11 32.36
N LEU A 261 -5.75 -9.25 32.19
CA LEU A 261 -7.17 -9.39 32.50
C LEU A 261 -7.43 -8.92 33.94
N SER A 262 -8.55 -8.23 34.15
CA SER A 262 -8.96 -7.83 35.49
C SER A 262 -9.12 -9.06 36.38
N LYS A 263 -8.82 -8.94 37.68
CA LYS A 263 -8.92 -10.07 38.62
C LYS A 263 -10.32 -10.71 38.60
N GLU A 264 -11.34 -9.88 38.42
CA GLU A 264 -12.74 -10.27 38.23
C GLU A 264 -12.98 -11.09 36.95
N ALA A 265 -12.43 -10.67 35.80
CA ALA A 265 -12.53 -11.43 34.55
C ALA A 265 -11.78 -12.77 34.62
N VAL A 266 -10.62 -12.81 35.29
CA VAL A 266 -9.89 -14.05 35.56
C VAL A 266 -10.69 -14.98 36.47
N GLU A 267 -11.28 -14.45 37.56
CA GLU A 267 -12.10 -15.25 38.47
C GLU A 267 -13.36 -15.80 37.79
N LEU A 268 -13.99 -15.02 36.91
CA LEU A 268 -15.13 -15.47 36.10
C LEU A 268 -14.73 -16.59 35.13
N GLN A 269 -13.64 -16.42 34.37
CA GLN A 269 -13.13 -17.48 33.48
C GLN A 269 -12.76 -18.75 34.24
N MET A 270 -12.21 -18.64 35.46
CA MET A 270 -11.91 -19.80 36.31
C MET A 270 -13.18 -20.52 36.78
N LYS A 271 -14.28 -19.81 37.03
CA LYS A 271 -15.59 -20.41 37.36
C LYS A 271 -16.22 -21.11 36.16
N ASP A 272 -16.21 -20.50 34.98
CA ASP A 272 -16.71 -21.13 33.76
C ASP A 272 -15.92 -22.40 33.41
N LEU A 273 -14.59 -22.37 33.54
CA LEU A 273 -13.74 -23.56 33.32
C LEU A 273 -13.98 -24.67 34.37
N GLN A 274 -14.30 -24.32 35.61
CA GLN A 274 -14.71 -25.30 36.63
C GLN A 274 -16.07 -25.93 36.30
N PHE A 275 -17.04 -25.12 35.87
CA PHE A 275 -18.37 -25.58 35.46
C PHE A 275 -18.32 -26.49 34.23
N LEU A 276 -17.60 -26.08 33.18
CA LEU A 276 -17.35 -26.90 32.00
C LEU A 276 -16.67 -28.23 32.34
N LYS A 277 -15.72 -28.22 33.29
CA LYS A 277 -15.08 -29.45 33.75
C LYS A 277 -16.07 -30.38 34.45
N GLN A 278 -16.87 -29.89 35.41
CA GLN A 278 -17.88 -30.72 36.09
C GLN A 278 -18.87 -31.38 35.11
N ASN A 279 -19.33 -30.62 34.12
CA ASN A 279 -20.23 -31.11 33.07
C ASN A 279 -19.55 -32.09 32.08
N SER A 280 -18.23 -32.28 32.15
CA SER A 280 -17.47 -33.27 31.36
C SER A 280 -17.12 -34.55 32.15
N GLU A 281 -17.38 -34.56 33.45
CA GLU A 281 -17.16 -35.71 34.37
C GLU A 281 -18.49 -36.40 34.76
N THR A 282 -19.57 -36.16 34.00
CA THR A 282 -20.94 -36.71 34.20
C THR A 282 -21.42 -37.48 32.97
#